data_AF-T0K1B4-F1
#
_entry.id   AF-T0K1B4-F1
#
_cell.length_a   1.000
_cell.length_b   1.000
_cell.length_c   1.000
_cell.angle_alpha   90.00
_cell.angle_beta   90.00
_cell.angle_gamma   90.00
#
_symmetry.space_group_name_H-M   'P 1'
#
loop_
_entity.id
_entity.type
_entity.pdbx_description
1 polymer ?
#
loop_
_entity_poly.entity_id
_entity_poly.type
_entity_poly.pdbx_seq_one_letter_code
_entity_poly.pdbx_strand_id
1 'polypeptide(L)' 'MKIDIRKGYSEARAAAYPSYAEQFDILFHQGYEAWKAVIQKVKDQHPKPK' A
#
# COMPACT_ATOMS: atom_id res chain seq x y z
N MET A 1 -1.77 -1.22 27.79
CA MET A 1 -1.55 -0.38 26.60
C MET A 1 -2.50 -0.87 25.51
N LYS A 2 -3.55 -0.10 25.17
CA LYS A 2 -4.44 -0.46 24.05
C LYS A 2 -3.64 -0.18 22.78
N ILE A 3 -3.11 -1.21 22.14
CA ILE A 3 -2.49 -1.07 20.82
C ILE A 3 -3.61 -0.59 19.90
N ASP A 4 -3.58 0.69 19.53
CA ASP A 4 -4.54 1.23 18.59
C ASP A 4 -4.19 0.67 17.22
N ILE A 5 -4.82 -0.45 16.87
CA ILE A 5 -4.59 -1.20 15.62
C ILE A 5 -4.84 -0.28 14.40
N ARG A 6 -5.54 0.85 14.58
CA ARG A 6 -5.76 1.87 13.55
C ARG A 6 -4.49 2.63 13.16
N LYS A 7 -3.51 2.81 14.06
CA LYS A 7 -2.19 3.38 13.71
C LYS A 7 -1.29 2.36 13.01
N GLY A 8 -1.33 1.11 13.47
CA GLY A 8 -0.44 0.06 12.96
C GLY A 8 -0.60 -0.23 11.46
N TYR A 9 -1.85 -0.33 10.96
CA TYR A 9 -2.05 -0.68 9.55
C TYR A 9 -1.62 0.45 8.59
N SER A 10 -1.84 1.72 8.95
CA SER A 10 -1.48 2.85 8.10
C SER A 10 0.02 3.04 8.00
N GLU A 11 0.72 2.90 9.13
CA GLU A 11 2.18 2.96 9.19
C GLU A 11 2.81 1.78 8.42
N ALA A 12 2.26 0.57 8.58
CA ALA A 12 2.71 -0.60 7.85
C ALA A 12 2.54 -0.44 6.32
N ARG A 13 1.41 0.13 5.86
CA ARG A 13 1.22 0.44 4.43
C ARG A 13 2.20 1.49 3.93
N ALA A 14 2.40 2.57 4.69
CA ALA A 14 3.34 3.62 4.31
C ALA A 14 4.76 3.08 4.14
N ALA A 15 5.19 2.17 5.03
CA ALA A 15 6.49 1.51 4.94
C ALA A 15 6.58 0.47 3.81
N ALA A 16 5.46 -0.16 3.44
CA ALA A 16 5.42 -1.23 2.43
C ALA A 16 5.15 -0.74 1.00
N TYR A 17 4.60 0.47 0.83
CA TYR A 17 4.41 1.02 -0.51
C TYR A 17 5.76 1.22 -1.20
N PRO A 18 5.85 0.92 -2.51
CA PRO A 18 6.99 1.37 -3.30
C PRO A 18 7.04 2.89 -3.31
N SER A 19 8.19 3.46 -3.65
CA SER A 19 8.35 4.91 -3.76
C SER A 19 7.36 5.50 -4.77
N TYR A 20 7.05 6.80 -4.65
CA TYR A 20 6.20 7.47 -5.64
C TYR A 20 6.79 7.39 -7.06
N ALA A 21 8.12 7.43 -7.18
CA ALA A 21 8.79 7.28 -8.48
C ALA A 21 8.48 5.92 -9.11
N GLU A 22 8.63 4.83 -8.36
CA GLU A 22 8.29 3.48 -8.84
C GLU A 22 6.79 3.33 -9.13
N GLN A 23 5.92 3.90 -8.30
CA GLN A 23 4.48 3.87 -8.54
C GLN A 23 4.12 4.57 -9.86
N PHE A 24 4.68 5.75 -10.12
CA PHE A 24 4.44 6.48 -11.36
C PHE A 24 5.07 5.79 -12.57
N ASP A 25 6.25 5.20 -12.40
CA ASP A 25 6.91 4.42 -13.44
C ASP A 25 6.07 3.20 -13.86
N ILE A 26 5.56 2.43 -12.89
CA ILE A 26 4.64 1.31 -13.14
C ILE A 26 3.36 1.80 -13.81
N LEU A 27 2.77 2.90 -13.32
CA LEU A 27 1.56 3.46 -13.91
C LEU A 27 1.78 3.86 -15.37
N PHE A 28 2.93 4.46 -15.68
CA PHE A 28 3.25 4.95 -17.02
C PHE A 28 3.58 3.81 -17.99
N HIS A 29 4.41 2.85 -17.59
CA HIS A 29 4.90 1.79 -18.47
C HIS A 29 4.00 0.54 -18.52
N GLN A 30 3.30 0.25 -17.42
CA GLN A 30 2.50 -0.98 -17.25
C GLN A 30 1.00 -0.71 -17.12
N GLY A 31 0.61 0.56 -16.94
CA GLY A 31 -0.78 0.99 -16.90
C GLY A 31 -1.43 0.90 -15.52
N TYR A 32 -2.68 1.39 -15.47
CA TYR A 32 -3.45 1.54 -14.24
C TYR A 32 -3.70 0.22 -13.50
N GLU A 33 -4.02 -0.87 -14.22
CA GLU A 33 -4.31 -2.15 -13.58
C GLU A 33 -3.07 -2.77 -12.91
N ALA A 34 -1.89 -2.62 -13.51
CA ALA A 34 -0.63 -3.06 -12.92
C ALA A 34 -0.30 -2.26 -11.65
N TRP A 35 -0.41 -0.93 -11.71
CA TRP A 35 -0.26 -0.06 -10.54
C TRP A 35 -1.25 -0.43 -9.43
N LYS A 36 -2.52 -0.62 -9.76
CA LYS A 36 -3.58 -0.96 -8.80
C LYS A 36 -3.32 -2.31 -8.14
N ALA A 37 -2.83 -3.31 -8.88
CA ALA A 37 -2.49 -4.61 -8.32
C ALA A 37 -1.37 -4.51 -7.27
N VAL A 38 -0.35 -3.67 -7.51
CA VAL A 38 0.73 -3.41 -6.54
C VAL A 38 0.18 -2.76 -5.27
N ILE A 39 -0.66 -1.73 -5.41
CA ILE A 39 -1.29 -1.06 -4.26
C ILE A 39 -2.20 -2.03 -3.49
N GLN A 40 -2.97 -2.86 -4.21
CA GLN A 40 -3.89 -3.80 -3.58
C GLN A 40 -3.15 -4.87 -2.79
N LYS A 41 -2.03 -5.40 -3.32
CA LYS A 41 -1.17 -6.35 -2.60
C LYS A 41 -0.72 -5.80 -1.25
N VAL A 42 -0.27 -4.55 -1.19
CA VAL A 42 0.12 -3.89 0.08
C VAL A 42 -1.08 -3.77 1.03
N LYS A 43 -2.26 -3.42 0.50
CA LYS A 43 -3.48 -3.27 1.31
C LYS A 43 -4.00 -4.61 1.85
N ASP A 44 -3.83 -5.69 1.09
CA ASP A 44 -4.23 -7.05 1.48
C ASP A 44 -3.31 -7.60 2.58
N GLN A 45 -2.01 -7.31 2.51
CA GLN A 45 -1.05 -7.65 3.57
C GLN A 45 -1.25 -6.84 4.85
N HIS A 46 -1.80 -5.64 4.74
CA HIS A 46 -2.04 -4.74 5.86
C HIS A 46 -3.51 -4.29 5.87
N PRO A 47 -4.48 -5.17 6.16
CA PRO A 47 -5.90 -4.87 6.09
C PRO A 47 -6.29 -3.81 7.13
N LYS A 48 -7.38 -3.07 6.85
CA LYS A 48 -7.93 -2.13 7.83
C LYS A 48 -8.53 -2.92 9.00
N PRO A 49 -8.31 -2.51 10.26
CA PRO A 49 -9.05 -3.05 11.39
C PRO A 49 -10.55 -2.75 11.22
N LYS A 50 -11.39 -3.68 11.67
CA LYS A 50 -12.87 -3.54 11.67
C LYS A 50 -13.34 -2.58 12.76
#